data_AF-A0A0V1K437-F1
#
_entry.id   AF-A0A0V1K437-F1
#
_cell.length_a   1.000
_cell.length_b   1.000
_cell.length_c   1.000
_cell.angle_alpha   90.00
_cell.angle_beta   90.00
_cell.angle_gamma   90.00
#
_symmetry.space_group_name_H-M   'P 1'
#
loop_
_entity.id
_entity.type
_entity.pdbx_description
1 polymer ?
#
loop_
_entity_poly.entity_id
_entity_poly.type
_entity_poly.pdbx_seq_one_letter_code
_entity_poly.pdbx_strand_id
1 'polypeptide(L)'
;LTVATFHYQLYSKQQHDQWQMLHDQRFQAITGQSQRVQLDQAGLQLQLGDLKPVWQLKEGMYVFDLNGDNFTLRHGLPINRFHEYSSHKLGWLRWQSAEKRWTVRNGRIKLQAAHFVQTVNCLAQEYAETYNADFYVPGKDNGEKAFFVGHPVQETERWIRTLELVDRSSTSRQISVEQNQSPAISITLSFNSTVGMTVLYHGSELGEFVATIHLDSHSNRFINITAMNCKGTLIGQLYRSNMQQTTELVFSSYVGGEDRLQNSTIRIGAPATVNGSRWLCLQPYEKPKLQKCRWATFSAQPLPKVELPHRWTQAQGHCTDCNQISVNNFLKYLNPANWTQGVNGWSEALAVGLEVAFYLLLAVILWAVCRRLICPVLRWTVCGNGRNNANKM
;
A
#
# COMPACT_ATOMS: atom_id res chain seq x y z
N LEU A 1 -9.12 15.89 16.07
CA LEU A 1 -10.34 16.66 16.35
C LEU A 1 -11.52 15.79 15.96
N THR A 2 -12.50 15.57 16.85
CA THR A 2 -13.72 14.83 16.52
C THR A 2 -14.88 15.80 16.45
N VAL A 3 -15.66 15.73 15.37
CA VAL A 3 -16.78 16.63 15.10
C VAL A 3 -18.03 15.78 14.81
N ALA A 4 -19.14 16.10 15.47
CA ALA A 4 -20.46 15.56 15.16
C ALA A 4 -21.30 16.63 14.48
N THR A 5 -21.94 16.29 13.36
CA THR A 5 -22.82 17.23 12.64
C THR A 5 -24.27 16.83 12.89
N PHE A 6 -25.07 17.79 13.34
CA PHE A 6 -26.49 17.62 13.63
C PHE A 6 -27.32 18.41 12.63
N HIS A 7 -28.49 17.87 12.29
CA HIS A 7 -29.47 18.50 11.43
C HIS A 7 -30.79 18.57 12.18
N TYR A 8 -31.23 19.79 12.48
CA TYR A 8 -32.49 20.09 13.15
C TYR A 8 -33.49 20.62 12.13
N GLN A 9 -34.68 20.04 12.11
CA GLN A 9 -35.78 20.46 11.25
C GLN A 9 -37.07 20.55 12.08
N LEU A 10 -37.80 21.65 11.89
CA LEU A 10 -39.11 21.86 12.49
C LEU A 10 -40.18 21.73 11.42
N TYR A 11 -41.20 20.92 11.68
CA TYR A 11 -42.32 20.72 10.79
C TYR A 11 -43.63 21.13 11.46
N SER A 12 -44.54 21.70 10.68
CA SER A 12 -45.93 21.95 11.07
C SER A 12 -46.87 21.23 10.12
N LYS A 13 -47.96 20.71 10.68
CA LYS A 13 -48.98 19.99 9.92
C LYS A 13 -50.04 20.99 9.45
N GLN A 14 -50.14 21.21 8.14
CA GLN A 14 -51.18 22.07 7.57
C GLN A 14 -52.52 21.33 7.40
N GLN A 15 -53.58 22.09 7.12
CA GLN A 15 -54.86 21.53 6.66
C GLN A 15 -54.59 20.71 5.37
N HIS A 16 -55.15 19.50 5.28
CA HIS A 16 -54.90 18.45 4.25
C HIS A 16 -53.73 17.48 4.48
N ASP A 17 -53.29 17.28 5.74
CA ASP A 17 -52.35 16.20 6.09
C ASP A 17 -50.95 16.33 5.48
N GLN A 18 -50.61 17.54 4.98
CA GLN A 18 -49.29 17.84 4.45
C GLN A 18 -48.38 18.45 5.53
N TRP A 19 -47.14 17.95 5.57
CA TRP A 19 -46.09 18.50 6.43
C TRP A 19 -45.40 19.67 5.73
N GLN A 20 -45.39 20.83 6.38
CA GLN A 20 -44.64 22.00 5.96
C GLN A 20 -43.41 22.16 6.87
N MET A 21 -42.22 22.25 6.27
CA MET A 21 -41.00 22.59 7.00
C MET A 21 -41.00 24.08 7.35
N LEU A 22 -40.88 24.40 8.63
CA LEU A 22 -40.83 25.77 9.15
C LEU A 22 -39.40 26.25 9.41
N HIS A 23 -38.51 25.35 9.82
CA HIS A 23 -37.12 25.66 10.15
C HIS A 23 -36.19 24.53 9.73
N ASP A 24 -35.00 24.88 9.27
CA ASP A 24 -33.92 23.95 8.93
C ASP A 24 -32.59 24.57 9.38
N GLN A 25 -31.88 23.86 10.25
CA GLN A 25 -30.59 24.29 10.76
C GLN A 25 -29.62 23.12 10.89
N ARG A 26 -28.38 23.34 10.46
CA ARG A 26 -27.26 22.44 10.69
C ARG A 26 -26.27 23.08 11.64
N PHE A 27 -25.76 22.31 12.60
CA PHE A 27 -24.73 22.77 13.52
C PHE A 27 -23.75 21.65 13.82
N GLN A 28 -22.54 22.03 14.22
CA GLN A 28 -21.45 21.11 14.50
C GLN A 28 -21.08 21.17 15.98
N ALA A 29 -20.83 19.99 16.54
CA ALA A 29 -20.37 19.85 17.90
C ALA A 29 -19.00 19.21 17.96
N ILE A 30 -18.15 19.73 18.84
CA ILE A 30 -16.75 19.36 18.95
C ILE A 30 -16.52 18.61 20.27
N THR A 31 -15.72 17.56 20.23
CA THR A 31 -15.31 16.78 21.41
C THR A 31 -14.67 17.64 22.50
N GLY A 32 -14.90 17.29 23.77
CA GLY A 32 -14.30 17.97 24.93
C GLY A 32 -14.97 19.29 25.34
N GLN A 33 -16.03 19.71 24.65
CA GLN A 33 -16.83 20.88 25.04
C GLN A 33 -18.31 20.51 25.11
N SER A 34 -18.94 20.70 26.28
CA SER A 34 -20.40 20.65 26.34
C SER A 34 -20.93 21.91 25.66
N GLN A 35 -21.59 21.72 24.52
CA GLN A 35 -22.14 22.81 23.74
C GLN A 35 -23.63 22.93 24.01
N ARG A 36 -24.07 24.17 24.24
CA ARG A 36 -25.48 24.53 24.29
C ARG A 36 -25.84 25.24 23.00
N VAL A 37 -26.78 24.67 22.26
CA VAL A 37 -27.30 25.23 21.01
C VAL A 37 -28.76 25.58 21.23
N GLN A 38 -29.11 26.83 21.00
CA GLN A 38 -30.52 27.24 21.00
C GLN A 38 -31.14 26.85 19.65
N LEU A 39 -32.16 25.99 19.70
CA LEU A 39 -32.78 25.40 18.51
C LEU A 39 -33.97 26.21 18.00
N ASP A 40 -34.72 26.85 18.88
CA ASP A 40 -35.88 27.65 18.51
C ASP A 40 -35.92 29.01 19.22
N GLN A 41 -36.84 29.86 18.74
CA GLN A 41 -37.17 31.13 19.38
C GLN A 41 -38.01 30.95 20.65
N ALA A 42 -38.62 29.77 20.86
CA ALA A 42 -39.49 29.45 22.00
C ALA A 42 -38.72 29.04 23.28
N GLY A 43 -37.39 28.92 23.20
CA GLY A 43 -36.51 28.63 24.32
C GLY A 43 -36.10 27.17 24.48
N LEU A 44 -36.19 26.35 23.41
CA LEU A 44 -35.59 25.02 23.35
C LEU A 44 -34.08 25.13 23.19
N GLN A 45 -33.37 24.57 24.16
CA GLN A 45 -31.93 24.46 24.17
C GLN A 45 -31.53 22.98 24.14
N LEU A 46 -30.56 22.69 23.29
CA LEU A 46 -29.93 21.40 23.15
C LEU A 46 -28.57 21.44 23.82
N GLN A 47 -28.36 20.61 24.84
CA GLN A 47 -27.06 20.37 25.42
C GLN A 47 -26.56 19.00 25.00
N LEU A 48 -25.39 18.97 24.37
CA LEU A 48 -24.73 17.74 23.95
C LEU A 48 -23.77 17.25 25.05
N GLY A 49 -23.83 15.94 25.31
CA GLY A 49 -22.86 15.24 26.14
C GLY A 49 -21.48 15.15 25.46
N ASP A 50 -20.54 14.52 26.16
CA ASP A 50 -19.18 14.34 25.64
C ASP A 50 -19.17 13.43 24.40
N LEU A 51 -18.45 13.86 23.36
CA LEU A 51 -18.32 13.14 22.10
C LEU A 51 -17.02 12.33 22.14
N LYS A 52 -17.13 11.02 22.36
CA LYS A 52 -15.99 10.11 22.26
C LYS A 52 -16.18 9.19 21.06
N PRO A 53 -15.30 9.20 20.05
CA PRO A 53 -15.39 8.26 18.94
C PRO A 53 -15.11 6.84 19.46
N VAL A 54 -15.86 5.84 18.96
CA VAL A 54 -15.62 4.42 19.31
C VAL A 54 -14.39 3.89 18.59
N TRP A 55 -14.19 4.32 17.34
CA TRP A 55 -13.07 3.94 16.52
C TRP A 55 -12.21 5.15 16.18
N GLN A 56 -10.91 4.93 16.13
CA GLN A 56 -9.94 5.91 15.69
C GLN A 56 -8.96 5.22 14.76
N LEU A 57 -8.63 5.87 13.65
CA LEU A 57 -7.60 5.39 12.76
C LEU A 57 -6.27 5.37 13.51
N LYS A 58 -5.58 4.22 13.51
CA LYS A 58 -4.35 4.04 14.27
C LYS A 58 -3.27 5.01 13.78
N GLU A 59 -2.51 5.56 14.71
CA GLU A 59 -1.34 6.36 14.39
C GLU A 59 -0.31 5.49 13.67
N GLY A 60 0.13 5.94 12.49
CA GLY A 60 0.98 5.14 11.63
C GLY A 60 1.35 5.84 10.33
N MET A 61 2.14 5.15 9.52
CA MET A 61 2.48 5.60 8.18
C MET A 61 1.45 5.04 7.20
N TYR A 62 0.91 5.93 6.37
CA TYR A 62 -0.03 5.60 5.30
C TYR A 62 0.49 6.19 3.99
N VAL A 63 0.02 5.66 2.87
CA VAL A 63 0.38 6.17 1.54
C VAL A 63 -0.86 6.40 0.71
N PHE A 64 -0.80 7.41 -0.16
CA PHE A 64 -1.81 7.66 -1.17
C PHE A 64 -1.10 8.10 -2.45
N ASP A 65 -1.79 7.95 -3.57
CA ASP A 65 -1.29 8.43 -4.86
C ASP A 65 -1.59 9.92 -5.01
N LEU A 66 -0.54 10.73 -5.23
CA LEU A 66 -0.66 12.17 -5.43
C LEU A 66 -1.31 12.52 -6.78
N ASN A 67 -1.11 11.69 -7.80
CA ASN A 67 -1.61 11.92 -9.16
C ASN A 67 -2.87 11.11 -9.45
N GLY A 68 -3.39 10.37 -8.47
CA GLY A 68 -4.62 9.61 -8.62
C GLY A 68 -5.85 10.51 -8.67
N ASP A 69 -6.80 10.17 -9.54
CA ASP A 69 -8.08 10.89 -9.65
C ASP A 69 -8.83 10.94 -8.31
N ASN A 70 -8.80 9.81 -7.59
CA ASN A 70 -9.48 9.61 -6.30
C ASN A 70 -8.49 9.41 -5.15
N PHE A 71 -8.72 10.15 -4.05
CA PHE A 71 -7.95 9.98 -2.82
C PHE A 71 -8.23 8.61 -2.20
N THR A 72 -7.21 7.75 -2.22
CA THR A 72 -7.27 6.42 -1.60
C THR A 72 -6.10 6.25 -0.67
N LEU A 73 -6.37 6.32 0.63
CA LEU A 73 -5.38 6.05 1.66
C LEU A 73 -5.16 4.53 1.77
N ARG A 74 -3.90 4.10 1.80
CA ARG A 74 -3.51 2.70 1.82
C ARG A 74 -2.60 2.38 2.99
N HIS A 75 -2.70 1.14 3.46
CA HIS A 75 -1.88 0.57 4.53
C HIS A 75 -1.64 -0.93 4.30
N GLY A 76 -1.12 -1.64 5.31
CA GLY A 76 -0.78 -3.06 5.19
C GLY A 76 0.59 -3.33 4.58
N LEU A 77 1.42 -2.29 4.45
CA LEU A 77 2.82 -2.39 4.03
C LEU A 77 3.73 -1.73 5.05
N PRO A 78 4.96 -2.24 5.23
CA PRO A 78 5.95 -1.56 6.02
C PRO A 78 6.43 -0.31 5.28
N ILE A 79 6.17 0.86 5.86
CA ILE A 79 6.53 2.17 5.28
C ILE A 79 7.54 2.86 6.21
N ASN A 80 8.59 3.41 5.62
CA ASN A 80 9.60 4.17 6.35
C ASN A 80 8.99 5.45 6.94
N ARG A 81 9.31 5.74 8.20
CA ARG A 81 9.11 7.08 8.78
C ARG A 81 10.00 8.11 8.10
N PHE A 82 9.74 9.40 8.33
CA PHE A 82 10.55 10.49 7.79
C PHE A 82 12.06 10.37 8.10
N HIS A 83 12.43 9.89 9.28
CA HIS A 83 13.84 9.71 9.68
C HIS A 83 14.41 8.32 9.33
N GLU A 84 13.57 7.39 8.86
CA GLU A 84 13.93 6.01 8.56
C GLU A 84 14.21 5.82 7.06
N TYR A 85 15.16 4.95 6.70
CA TYR A 85 15.61 4.74 5.30
C TYR A 85 15.98 3.27 5.04
N SER A 86 15.14 2.33 5.50
CA SER A 86 15.33 0.90 5.24
C SER A 86 14.95 0.56 3.80
N SER A 87 15.80 -0.20 3.10
CA SER A 87 15.53 -0.72 1.74
C SER A 87 14.39 -1.74 1.70
N HIS A 88 14.02 -2.31 2.85
CA HIS A 88 12.96 -3.30 3.00
C HIS A 88 11.57 -2.70 3.27
N LYS A 89 11.46 -1.37 3.26
CA LYS A 89 10.21 -0.65 3.56
C LYS A 89 9.95 0.41 2.51
N LEU A 90 8.70 0.65 2.15
CA LEU A 90 8.37 1.70 1.17
C LEU A 90 8.90 3.08 1.61
N GLY A 91 9.32 3.90 0.64
CA GLY A 91 9.78 5.27 0.89
C GLY A 91 11.29 5.43 1.11
N TRP A 92 12.11 4.44 0.70
CA TRP A 92 13.57 4.58 0.66
C TRP A 92 14.07 5.39 -0.55
N LEU A 93 13.29 5.42 -1.64
CA LEU A 93 13.47 6.32 -2.78
C LEU A 93 12.56 7.54 -2.59
N ARG A 94 13.12 8.75 -2.53
CA ARG A 94 12.39 9.99 -2.21
C ARG A 94 12.64 11.09 -3.21
N TRP A 95 11.59 11.81 -3.57
CA TRP A 95 11.66 13.01 -4.39
C TRP A 95 12.27 14.16 -3.60
N GLN A 96 13.34 14.76 -4.13
CA GLN A 96 13.90 15.99 -3.59
C GLN A 96 13.45 17.17 -4.45
N SER A 97 12.56 18.01 -3.90
CA SER A 97 12.02 19.15 -4.64
C SER A 97 13.07 20.19 -5.04
N ALA A 98 14.13 20.37 -4.23
CA ALA A 98 15.20 21.32 -4.53
C ALA A 98 16.04 20.90 -5.74
N GLU A 99 16.32 19.61 -5.86
CA GLU A 99 17.17 19.03 -6.91
C GLU A 99 16.36 18.46 -8.09
N LYS A 100 15.02 18.49 -7.99
CA LYS A 100 14.06 17.91 -8.96
C LYS A 100 14.43 16.49 -9.40
N ARG A 101 14.86 15.65 -8.46
CA ARG A 101 15.25 14.26 -8.73
C ARG A 101 14.85 13.32 -7.62
N TRP A 102 14.68 12.05 -7.98
CA TRP A 102 14.55 10.96 -7.02
C TRP A 102 15.92 10.58 -6.48
N THR A 103 16.01 10.40 -5.16
CA THR A 103 17.26 10.11 -4.47
C THR A 103 17.08 9.01 -3.44
N VAL A 104 18.15 8.25 -3.24
CA VAL A 104 18.29 7.30 -2.12
C VAL A 104 19.30 7.88 -1.15
N ARG A 105 18.93 7.99 0.13
CA ARG A 105 19.86 8.49 1.15
C ARG A 105 21.06 7.55 1.28
N ASN A 106 22.27 8.10 1.15
CA ASN A 106 23.52 7.34 1.07
C ASN A 106 23.50 6.27 -0.04
N GLY A 107 22.80 6.57 -1.15
CA GLY A 107 22.57 5.63 -2.25
C GLY A 107 23.83 5.00 -2.81
N ARG A 108 24.95 5.75 -2.90
CA ARG A 108 26.24 5.20 -3.36
C ARG A 108 26.68 3.99 -2.55
N ILE A 109 26.61 4.06 -1.23
CA ILE A 109 27.04 2.97 -0.34
C ILE A 109 25.96 1.88 -0.28
N LYS A 110 24.70 2.28 -0.12
CA LYS A 110 23.59 1.33 0.07
C LYS A 110 23.26 0.53 -1.18
N LEU A 111 23.26 1.14 -2.36
CA LEU A 111 22.98 0.44 -3.61
C LEU A 111 24.14 -0.49 -3.98
N GLN A 112 25.40 -0.07 -3.77
CA GLN A 112 26.55 -0.97 -3.95
C GLN A 112 26.48 -2.20 -3.05
N ALA A 113 26.05 -2.04 -1.79
CA ALA A 113 25.89 -3.15 -0.86
C ALA A 113 24.64 -4.02 -1.11
N ALA A 114 23.62 -3.48 -1.79
CA ALA A 114 22.36 -4.17 -2.05
C ALA A 114 22.31 -4.81 -3.45
N HIS A 115 23.15 -4.37 -4.39
CA HIS A 115 23.15 -4.86 -5.76
C HIS A 115 24.08 -6.06 -5.91
N PHE A 116 23.50 -7.21 -6.25
CA PHE A 116 24.21 -8.44 -6.51
C PHE A 116 24.17 -8.76 -7.99
N VAL A 117 25.35 -8.95 -8.58
CA VAL A 117 25.51 -9.30 -9.99
C VAL A 117 26.28 -10.61 -10.09
N GLN A 118 25.78 -11.53 -10.90
CA GLN A 118 26.44 -12.78 -11.21
C GLN A 118 26.60 -12.90 -12.72
N THR A 119 27.83 -13.11 -13.18
CA THR A 119 28.09 -13.39 -14.60
C THR A 119 27.54 -14.77 -14.97
N VAL A 120 26.68 -14.82 -15.99
CA VAL A 120 26.14 -16.07 -16.55
C VAL A 120 27.03 -16.51 -17.73
N ASN A 121 27.25 -15.60 -18.67
CA ASN A 121 28.12 -15.83 -19.81
C ASN A 121 28.91 -14.56 -20.13
N CYS A 122 30.20 -14.57 -19.82
CA CYS A 122 31.08 -13.43 -20.07
C CYS A 122 31.23 -13.11 -21.57
N LEU A 123 31.28 -14.14 -22.43
CA LEU A 123 31.43 -13.95 -23.88
C LEU A 123 30.21 -13.24 -24.46
N ALA A 124 29.01 -13.72 -24.09
CA ALA A 124 27.74 -13.17 -24.54
C ALA A 124 27.30 -11.91 -23.76
N GLN A 125 28.09 -11.46 -22.78
CA GLN A 125 27.77 -10.37 -21.86
C GLN A 125 26.47 -10.60 -21.07
N GLU A 126 26.14 -11.86 -20.78
CA GLU A 126 24.95 -12.21 -20.01
C GLU A 126 25.28 -12.22 -18.52
N TYR A 127 24.46 -11.53 -17.74
CA TYR A 127 24.54 -11.51 -16.30
C TYR A 127 23.15 -11.65 -15.68
N ALA A 128 23.11 -12.16 -14.48
CA ALA A 128 21.94 -12.15 -13.63
C ALA A 128 22.16 -11.07 -12.57
N GLU A 129 21.17 -10.21 -12.36
CA GLU A 129 21.18 -9.23 -11.28
C GLU A 129 20.03 -9.46 -10.31
N THR A 130 20.24 -9.07 -9.07
CA THR A 130 19.20 -8.97 -8.06
C THR A 130 19.55 -7.87 -7.08
N TYR A 131 18.53 -7.29 -6.46
CA TYR A 131 18.70 -6.29 -5.41
C TYR A 131 18.15 -6.82 -4.10
N ASN A 132 18.94 -6.71 -3.03
CA ASN A 132 18.49 -6.90 -1.65
C ASN A 132 17.76 -5.65 -1.14
N ALA A 133 16.63 -5.38 -1.79
CA ALA A 133 15.71 -4.30 -1.47
C ALA A 133 14.29 -4.76 -1.80
N ASP A 134 13.30 -4.22 -1.08
CA ASP A 134 11.89 -4.44 -1.36
C ASP A 134 11.28 -3.22 -2.05
N PHE A 135 10.12 -3.41 -2.68
CA PHE A 135 9.36 -2.32 -3.32
C PHE A 135 10.13 -1.60 -4.45
N TYR A 136 10.73 -2.37 -5.37
CA TYR A 136 11.31 -1.87 -6.62
C TYR A 136 10.77 -2.66 -7.82
N VAL A 137 10.89 -2.07 -9.01
CA VAL A 137 10.49 -2.69 -10.28
C VAL A 137 11.76 -3.02 -11.08
N PRO A 138 12.06 -4.30 -11.33
CA PRO A 138 13.15 -4.68 -12.21
C PRO A 138 12.70 -4.55 -13.68
N GLY A 139 13.13 -3.49 -14.38
CA GLY A 139 13.00 -3.38 -15.84
C GLY A 139 11.85 -2.50 -16.36
N LYS A 140 11.70 -2.46 -17.70
CA LYS A 140 10.68 -1.65 -18.40
C LYS A 140 9.31 -2.32 -18.33
N ASP A 141 8.35 -1.57 -17.80
CA ASP A 141 6.95 -1.95 -17.60
C ASP A 141 6.23 -2.40 -18.88
N ASN A 142 5.55 -3.55 -18.80
CA ASN A 142 4.49 -3.96 -19.74
C ASN A 142 3.11 -3.38 -19.36
N GLY A 143 3.05 -2.35 -18.52
CA GLY A 143 1.80 -1.67 -18.13
C GLY A 143 1.02 -2.31 -16.98
N GLU A 144 1.51 -3.40 -16.38
CA GLU A 144 0.94 -3.96 -15.15
C GLU A 144 1.57 -3.30 -13.91
N LYS A 145 0.76 -3.04 -12.88
CA LYS A 145 1.28 -2.53 -11.59
C LYS A 145 2.22 -3.59 -10.99
N ALA A 146 3.52 -3.37 -11.13
CA ALA A 146 4.57 -4.34 -10.84
C ALA A 146 4.65 -4.83 -9.39
N PHE A 147 4.01 -4.16 -8.41
CA PHE A 147 3.95 -4.63 -7.04
C PHE A 147 2.72 -4.13 -6.29
N PHE A 148 2.34 -4.87 -5.26
CA PHE A 148 1.25 -4.55 -4.34
C PHE A 148 1.58 -3.29 -3.52
N VAL A 149 0.74 -2.25 -3.61
CA VAL A 149 0.92 -0.93 -2.95
C VAL A 149 0.04 -0.78 -1.69
N GLY A 150 -0.32 -1.90 -1.06
CA GLY A 150 -1.13 -1.89 0.16
C GLY A 150 -2.64 -1.91 -0.11
N HIS A 151 -3.38 -2.25 0.93
CA HIS A 151 -4.83 -2.32 0.91
C HIS A 151 -5.43 -0.94 1.16
N PRO A 152 -6.48 -0.54 0.42
CA PRO A 152 -7.26 0.66 0.76
C PRO A 152 -7.78 0.59 2.19
N VAL A 153 -7.59 1.66 2.95
CA VAL A 153 -8.03 1.75 4.35
C VAL A 153 -9.55 1.57 4.46
N GLN A 154 -10.34 2.09 3.50
CA GLN A 154 -11.80 1.91 3.50
C GLN A 154 -12.24 0.45 3.29
N GLU A 155 -11.42 -0.39 2.65
CA GLU A 155 -11.75 -1.81 2.45
C GLU A 155 -11.48 -2.65 3.70
N THR A 156 -10.40 -2.32 4.41
CA THR A 156 -9.98 -3.03 5.62
C THR A 156 -10.72 -2.55 6.86
N GLU A 157 -10.95 -1.24 6.98
CA GLU A 157 -11.54 -0.59 8.16
C GLU A 157 -13.01 -0.25 7.85
N ARG A 158 -13.88 -1.25 7.97
CA ARG A 158 -15.30 -1.17 7.56
C ARG A 158 -16.14 -0.14 8.34
N TRP A 159 -15.63 0.37 9.46
CA TRP A 159 -16.25 1.44 10.23
C TRP A 159 -16.07 2.81 9.55
N ILE A 160 -15.22 2.93 8.54
CA ILE A 160 -15.03 4.17 7.77
C ILE A 160 -16.05 4.22 6.63
N ARG A 161 -16.79 5.33 6.55
CA ARG A 161 -17.74 5.60 5.46
C ARG A 161 -17.05 6.33 4.31
N THR A 162 -16.45 7.47 4.61
CA THR A 162 -15.69 8.29 3.66
C THR A 162 -14.38 8.70 4.29
N LEU A 163 -13.39 8.93 3.44
CA LEU A 163 -12.07 9.37 3.84
C LEU A 163 -11.57 10.34 2.78
N GLU A 164 -11.26 11.55 3.22
CA GLU A 164 -10.98 12.67 2.33
C GLU A 164 -9.75 13.43 2.84
N LEU A 165 -8.97 13.95 1.90
CA LEU A 165 -7.89 14.88 2.21
C LEU A 165 -8.48 16.29 2.24
N VAL A 166 -8.31 17.00 3.35
CA VAL A 166 -8.95 18.33 3.56
C VAL A 166 -8.51 19.35 2.48
N ASP A 167 -7.27 19.22 2.03
CA ASP A 167 -6.69 20.00 0.93
C ASP A 167 -5.82 19.07 0.08
N ARG A 168 -5.94 19.11 -1.25
CA ARG A 168 -5.11 18.30 -2.17
C ARG A 168 -3.72 18.88 -2.44
N SER A 169 -3.39 20.03 -1.84
CA SER A 169 -2.04 20.60 -1.93
C SER A 169 -0.97 19.69 -1.31
N SER A 170 0.27 19.78 -1.80
CA SER A 170 1.43 19.10 -1.22
C SER A 170 1.75 19.53 0.23
N THR A 171 1.08 20.59 0.71
CA THR A 171 1.22 21.14 2.06
C THR A 171 0.14 20.69 3.03
N SER A 172 -0.87 19.97 2.54
CA SER A 172 -1.95 19.47 3.38
C SER A 172 -1.46 18.48 4.42
N ARG A 173 -1.93 18.65 5.65
CA ARG A 173 -1.52 17.84 6.82
C ARG A 173 -2.69 17.16 7.51
N GLN A 174 -3.88 17.20 6.92
CA GLN A 174 -5.11 16.78 7.60
C GLN A 174 -5.95 15.88 6.70
N ILE A 175 -6.39 14.76 7.29
CA ILE A 175 -7.36 13.85 6.71
C ILE A 175 -8.66 13.95 7.49
N SER A 176 -9.78 13.95 6.78
CA SER A 176 -11.11 13.81 7.33
C SER A 176 -11.54 12.35 7.22
N VAL A 177 -12.07 11.80 8.31
CA VAL A 177 -12.56 10.41 8.37
C VAL A 177 -13.99 10.44 8.87
N GLU A 178 -14.93 10.09 7.99
CA GLU A 178 -16.33 9.94 8.35
C GLU A 178 -16.61 8.51 8.81
N GLN A 179 -17.25 8.35 9.96
CA GLN A 179 -17.58 7.03 10.50
C GLN A 179 -18.93 6.55 9.95
N ASN A 180 -18.99 5.28 9.55
CA ASN A 180 -20.21 4.60 9.14
C ASN A 180 -21.09 4.19 10.33
N GLN A 181 -20.48 4.07 11.50
CA GLN A 181 -21.15 3.75 12.75
C GLN A 181 -20.66 4.74 13.81
N SER A 182 -21.60 5.30 14.57
CA SER A 182 -21.29 6.20 15.68
C SER A 182 -21.79 5.60 17.00
N PRO A 183 -21.13 5.88 18.13
CA PRO A 183 -21.74 5.66 19.43
C PRO A 183 -22.99 6.50 19.58
N ALA A 184 -23.87 6.07 20.51
CA ALA A 184 -24.95 6.92 20.97
C ALA A 184 -24.38 8.17 21.65
N ILE A 185 -24.95 9.32 21.32
CA ILE A 185 -24.60 10.61 21.94
C ILE A 185 -25.69 10.93 22.94
N SER A 186 -25.29 11.28 24.17
CA SER A 186 -26.25 11.76 25.17
C SER A 186 -26.70 13.17 24.79
N ILE A 187 -28.02 13.35 24.73
CA ILE A 187 -28.65 14.62 24.38
C ILE A 187 -29.55 15.02 25.55
N THR A 188 -29.35 16.24 26.05
CA THR A 188 -30.23 16.85 27.05
C THR A 188 -30.97 18.01 26.40
N LEU A 189 -32.30 17.95 26.43
CA LEU A 189 -33.17 19.05 25.99
C LEU A 189 -33.63 19.82 27.21
N SER A 190 -33.46 21.15 27.18
CA SER A 190 -33.92 22.05 28.22
C SER A 190 -34.81 23.14 27.63
N PHE A 191 -35.87 23.48 28.34
CA PHE A 191 -36.83 24.50 27.95
C PHE A 191 -36.77 25.66 28.93
N ASN A 192 -36.91 26.89 28.44
CA ASN A 192 -36.94 28.09 29.28
C ASN A 192 -38.22 28.20 30.15
N SER A 193 -39.27 27.44 29.81
CA SER A 193 -40.54 27.40 30.54
C SER A 193 -40.96 25.97 30.81
N THR A 194 -41.92 25.78 31.72
CA THR A 194 -42.47 24.46 32.04
C THR A 194 -43.37 24.00 30.89
N VAL A 195 -42.87 23.11 30.05
CA VAL A 195 -43.58 22.59 28.87
C VAL A 195 -43.77 21.07 29.00
N GLY A 196 -44.95 20.57 28.60
CA GLY A 196 -45.17 19.14 28.43
C GLY A 196 -44.52 18.66 27.13
N MET A 197 -43.60 17.71 27.21
CA MET A 197 -42.92 17.13 26.05
C MET A 197 -43.38 15.69 25.83
N THR A 198 -43.69 15.36 24.57
CA THR A 198 -43.98 13.99 24.15
C THR A 198 -43.05 13.61 23.02
N VAL A 199 -42.35 12.48 23.19
CA VAL A 199 -41.48 11.93 22.14
C VAL A 199 -42.31 10.97 21.30
N LEU A 200 -42.38 11.24 20.00
CA LEU A 200 -43.03 10.38 19.02
C LEU A 200 -41.97 9.60 18.23
N TYR A 201 -42.32 8.40 17.80
CA TYR A 201 -41.47 7.55 16.99
C TYR A 201 -42.29 6.86 15.91
N HIS A 202 -41.66 6.59 14.76
CA HIS A 202 -42.26 5.81 13.69
C HIS A 202 -42.22 4.32 14.02
N GLY A 203 -43.27 3.59 13.66
CA GLY A 203 -43.34 2.15 13.87
C GLY A 203 -42.35 1.39 12.98
N SER A 204 -41.69 0.38 13.54
CA SER A 204 -40.78 -0.49 12.78
C SER A 204 -41.53 -1.57 12.00
N GLU A 205 -41.02 -1.91 10.82
CA GLU A 205 -41.52 -2.99 9.97
C GLU A 205 -40.37 -3.76 9.31
N LEU A 206 -40.60 -5.05 9.06
CA LEU A 206 -39.65 -5.95 8.40
C LEU A 206 -40.42 -6.87 7.45
N GLY A 207 -40.16 -6.72 6.15
CA GLY A 207 -40.65 -7.61 5.11
C GLY A 207 -39.98 -8.96 5.17
N GLU A 208 -38.73 -9.10 4.71
CA GLU A 208 -37.97 -10.36 4.72
C GLU A 208 -36.48 -10.02 4.87
N PHE A 209 -35.60 -10.97 5.13
CA PHE A 209 -34.16 -10.72 5.10
C PHE A 209 -33.35 -11.94 4.64
N VAL A 210 -32.15 -11.65 4.15
CA VAL A 210 -31.10 -12.63 3.89
C VAL A 210 -29.85 -12.21 4.66
N ALA A 211 -29.10 -13.17 5.19
CA ALA A 211 -27.91 -12.88 5.95
C ALA A 211 -26.76 -13.84 5.59
N THR A 212 -25.55 -13.28 5.56
CA THR A 212 -24.30 -14.02 5.37
C THR A 212 -23.28 -13.55 6.40
N ILE A 213 -22.57 -14.49 7.01
CA ILE A 213 -21.46 -14.22 7.93
C ILE A 213 -20.17 -14.33 7.11
N HIS A 214 -19.41 -13.24 7.08
CA HIS A 214 -18.16 -13.17 6.35
C HIS A 214 -16.97 -13.16 7.31
N LEU A 215 -15.97 -13.96 6.98
CA LEU A 215 -14.59 -13.76 7.40
C LEU A 215 -13.81 -13.34 6.15
N ASP A 216 -13.49 -12.06 6.03
CA ASP A 216 -12.82 -11.52 4.85
C ASP A 216 -11.31 -11.78 4.85
N SER A 217 -10.66 -11.47 3.72
CA SER A 217 -9.22 -11.60 3.52
C SER A 217 -8.37 -10.75 4.48
N HIS A 218 -8.98 -9.84 5.24
CA HIS A 218 -8.32 -8.98 6.23
C HIS A 218 -8.63 -9.41 7.67
N SER A 219 -9.18 -10.61 7.86
CA SER A 219 -9.63 -11.14 9.16
C SER A 219 -10.76 -10.35 9.82
N ASN A 220 -11.47 -9.49 9.08
CA ASN A 220 -12.69 -8.89 9.61
C ASN A 220 -13.79 -9.93 9.62
N ARG A 221 -14.47 -10.03 10.77
CA ARG A 221 -15.64 -10.87 10.93
C ARG A 221 -16.89 -10.02 11.10
N PHE A 222 -17.82 -10.17 10.17
CA PHE A 222 -19.06 -9.39 10.19
C PHE A 222 -20.22 -10.16 9.57
N ILE A 223 -21.42 -9.76 9.97
CA ILE A 223 -22.68 -10.25 9.42
C ILE A 223 -23.17 -9.20 8.44
N ASN A 224 -23.39 -9.63 7.20
CA ASN A 224 -23.98 -8.82 6.16
C ASN A 224 -25.44 -9.23 6.01
N ILE A 225 -26.35 -8.32 6.35
CA ILE A 225 -27.79 -8.57 6.38
C ILE A 225 -28.42 -7.68 5.32
N THR A 226 -29.14 -8.27 4.38
CA THR A 226 -29.96 -7.52 3.43
C THR A 226 -31.41 -7.66 3.85
N ALA A 227 -31.95 -6.59 4.45
CA ALA A 227 -33.34 -6.50 4.86
C ALA A 227 -34.17 -5.90 3.71
N MET A 228 -35.34 -6.50 3.46
CA MET A 228 -36.25 -6.14 2.38
C MET A 228 -37.54 -5.59 2.96
N ASN A 229 -38.09 -4.54 2.32
CA ASN A 229 -39.28 -3.82 2.78
C ASN A 229 -39.23 -3.55 4.29
N CYS A 230 -38.17 -2.88 4.74
CA CYS A 230 -37.95 -2.57 6.14
C CYS A 230 -37.95 -1.06 6.42
N LYS A 231 -38.33 -0.68 7.64
CA LYS A 231 -38.19 0.67 8.19
C LYS A 231 -38.08 0.65 9.72
N GLY A 232 -37.51 1.69 10.29
CA GLY A 232 -37.34 1.88 11.72
C GLY A 232 -36.25 1.01 12.34
N THR A 233 -36.38 0.72 13.63
CA THR A 233 -35.43 -0.08 14.40
C THR A 233 -35.72 -1.58 14.28
N LEU A 234 -34.71 -2.36 13.91
CA LEU A 234 -34.71 -3.82 13.91
C LEU A 234 -33.82 -4.35 15.03
N ILE A 235 -34.29 -5.35 15.75
CA ILE A 235 -33.54 -6.07 16.79
C ILE A 235 -33.13 -7.42 16.24
N GLY A 236 -31.85 -7.73 16.32
CA GLY A 236 -31.27 -8.99 15.87
C GLY A 236 -30.69 -9.81 17.01
N GLN A 237 -30.95 -11.11 16.97
CA GLN A 237 -30.43 -12.10 17.91
C GLN A 237 -29.80 -13.24 17.11
N LEU A 238 -28.52 -13.50 17.37
CA LEU A 238 -27.77 -14.58 16.75
C LEU A 238 -27.65 -15.75 17.72
N TYR A 239 -28.06 -16.92 17.28
CA TYR A 239 -28.05 -18.16 18.05
C TYR A 239 -27.10 -19.17 17.45
N ARG A 240 -26.52 -20.01 18.32
CA ARG A 240 -25.66 -21.12 17.89
C ARG A 240 -26.39 -22.14 17.01
N SER A 241 -27.66 -22.38 17.30
CA SER A 241 -28.52 -23.33 16.58
C SER A 241 -29.96 -22.81 16.50
N ASN A 242 -30.76 -23.46 15.65
CA ASN A 242 -32.19 -23.20 15.50
C ASN A 242 -33.04 -23.49 16.76
N MET A 243 -32.48 -24.18 17.76
CA MET A 243 -33.14 -24.42 19.05
C MET A 243 -33.15 -23.17 19.95
N GLN A 244 -32.44 -22.09 19.57
CA GLN A 244 -32.43 -20.80 20.26
C GLN A 244 -32.00 -20.86 21.74
N GLN A 245 -31.24 -21.90 22.13
CA GLN A 245 -30.82 -22.11 23.53
C GLN A 245 -29.66 -21.19 23.95
N THR A 246 -28.77 -20.84 23.02
CA THR A 246 -27.55 -20.09 23.29
C THR A 246 -27.46 -18.90 22.35
N THR A 247 -27.58 -17.70 22.91
CA THR A 247 -27.45 -16.42 22.20
C THR A 247 -25.98 -16.00 22.21
N GLU A 248 -25.39 -15.84 21.04
CA GLU A 248 -23.98 -15.44 20.88
C GLU A 248 -23.82 -13.93 20.67
N LEU A 249 -24.84 -13.27 20.09
CA LEU A 249 -24.82 -11.84 19.81
C LEU A 249 -26.25 -11.28 19.82
N VAL A 250 -26.40 -10.08 20.39
CA VAL A 250 -27.62 -9.28 20.29
C VAL A 250 -27.23 -7.90 19.77
N PHE A 251 -27.98 -7.38 18.81
CA PHE A 251 -27.75 -6.05 18.24
C PHE A 251 -29.06 -5.37 17.90
N SER A 252 -29.01 -4.05 17.76
CA SER A 252 -30.08 -3.24 17.16
C SER A 252 -29.51 -2.43 16.00
N SER A 253 -30.31 -2.22 14.98
CA SER A 253 -29.94 -1.40 13.83
C SER A 253 -31.14 -0.60 13.35
N TYR A 254 -30.91 0.66 13.03
CA TYR A 254 -31.91 1.55 12.47
C TYR A 254 -31.79 1.54 10.94
N VAL A 255 -32.89 1.26 10.24
CA VAL A 255 -32.99 1.23 8.78
C VAL A 255 -34.11 2.13 8.29
N GLY A 256 -33.85 2.91 7.25
CA GLY A 256 -34.84 3.86 6.72
C GLY A 256 -34.86 5.16 7.50
N GLY A 257 -34.65 6.27 6.79
CA GLY A 257 -34.79 7.63 7.33
C GLY A 257 -36.17 8.24 7.06
N GLU A 258 -37.02 7.55 6.29
CA GLU A 258 -38.30 8.07 5.81
C GLU A 258 -39.43 7.08 6.13
N ASP A 259 -40.68 7.56 6.12
CA ASP A 259 -41.90 6.75 6.33
C ASP A 259 -42.13 5.66 5.25
N ARG A 260 -41.20 5.50 4.32
CA ARG A 260 -41.26 4.57 3.20
C ARG A 260 -40.49 3.30 3.50
N LEU A 261 -41.10 2.16 3.15
CA LEU A 261 -40.43 0.87 3.16
C LEU A 261 -39.33 0.88 2.10
N GLN A 262 -38.15 0.43 2.49
CA GLN A 262 -37.00 0.34 1.59
C GLN A 262 -36.22 -0.94 1.82
N ASN A 263 -35.39 -1.29 0.83
CA ASN A 263 -34.40 -2.33 0.97
C ASN A 263 -33.12 -1.72 1.54
N SER A 264 -32.52 -2.35 2.55
CA SER A 264 -31.35 -1.81 3.22
C SER A 264 -30.38 -2.90 3.63
N THR A 265 -29.09 -2.60 3.50
CA THR A 265 -28.02 -3.51 3.92
C THR A 265 -27.47 -3.06 5.27
N ILE A 266 -27.51 -3.96 6.23
CA ILE A 266 -27.00 -3.76 7.60
C ILE A 266 -25.73 -4.59 7.74
N ARG A 267 -24.67 -3.98 8.30
CA ARG A 267 -23.41 -4.67 8.60
C ARG A 267 -23.11 -4.59 10.08
N ILE A 268 -22.92 -5.74 10.71
CA ILE A 268 -22.69 -5.85 12.17
C ILE A 268 -21.42 -6.66 12.41
N GLY A 269 -20.52 -6.17 13.28
CA GLY A 269 -19.34 -6.94 13.69
C GLY A 269 -19.76 -8.21 14.45
N ALA A 270 -19.14 -9.35 14.11
CA ALA A 270 -19.41 -10.63 14.78
C ALA A 270 -18.22 -11.06 15.66
N PRO A 271 -18.48 -11.62 16.86
CA PRO A 271 -17.42 -12.04 17.76
C PRO A 271 -16.62 -13.24 17.23
N ALA A 272 -15.41 -13.42 17.74
CA ALA A 272 -14.49 -14.49 17.34
C ALA A 272 -15.01 -15.92 17.64
N THR A 273 -16.06 -16.04 18.44
CA THR A 273 -16.75 -17.31 18.73
C THR A 273 -17.62 -17.81 17.55
N VAL A 274 -18.04 -16.91 16.65
CA VAL A 274 -18.92 -17.24 15.52
C VAL A 274 -18.11 -17.76 14.33
N ASN A 275 -17.81 -19.05 14.29
CA ASN A 275 -16.90 -19.68 13.31
C ASN A 275 -17.60 -20.58 12.27
N GLY A 276 -18.89 -20.37 12.04
CA GLY A 276 -19.66 -21.18 11.10
C GLY A 276 -21.06 -20.59 10.91
N SER A 277 -21.92 -21.29 10.18
CA SER A 277 -23.29 -20.84 9.98
C SER A 277 -24.03 -20.75 11.32
N ARG A 278 -24.90 -19.75 11.48
CA ARG A 278 -25.64 -19.49 12.72
C ARG A 278 -27.09 -19.16 12.43
N TRP A 279 -27.95 -19.38 13.42
CA TRP A 279 -29.37 -19.08 13.30
C TRP A 279 -29.61 -17.62 13.70
N LEU A 280 -29.98 -16.77 12.74
CA LEU A 280 -30.23 -15.35 12.96
C LEU A 280 -31.73 -15.11 12.99
N CYS A 281 -32.20 -14.44 14.03
CA CYS A 281 -33.57 -13.94 14.13
C CYS A 281 -33.56 -12.41 14.13
N LEU A 282 -34.44 -11.80 13.33
CA LEU A 282 -34.68 -10.36 13.27
C LEU A 282 -36.14 -10.07 13.56
N GLN A 283 -36.39 -9.04 14.37
CA GLN A 283 -37.72 -8.57 14.68
C GLN A 283 -37.80 -7.04 14.61
N PRO A 284 -38.92 -6.46 14.16
CA PRO A 284 -39.16 -5.04 14.33
C PRO A 284 -39.29 -4.69 15.83
N TYR A 285 -38.85 -3.48 16.19
CA TYR A 285 -39.03 -2.93 17.53
C TYR A 285 -40.50 -3.02 17.97
N GLU A 286 -40.72 -3.42 19.23
CA GLU A 286 -42.05 -3.64 19.86
C GLU A 286 -42.96 -4.69 19.19
N LYS A 287 -42.49 -5.42 18.18
CA LYS A 287 -43.29 -6.42 17.46
C LYS A 287 -42.61 -7.81 17.47
N PRO A 288 -42.44 -8.45 18.63
CA PRO A 288 -41.77 -9.76 18.73
C PRO A 288 -42.51 -10.88 17.98
N LYS A 289 -43.84 -10.77 17.84
CA LYS A 289 -44.64 -11.73 17.07
C LYS A 289 -44.33 -11.74 15.57
N LEU A 290 -43.69 -10.68 15.06
CA LEU A 290 -43.25 -10.57 13.67
C LEU A 290 -41.78 -10.94 13.48
N GLN A 291 -41.19 -11.67 14.43
CA GLN A 291 -39.84 -12.18 14.31
C GLN A 291 -39.73 -13.13 13.12
N LYS A 292 -38.70 -12.91 12.31
CA LYS A 292 -38.31 -13.79 11.21
C LYS A 292 -36.96 -14.39 11.54
N CYS A 293 -36.76 -15.68 11.26
CA CYS A 293 -35.51 -16.37 11.51
C CYS A 293 -35.02 -17.13 10.28
N ARG A 294 -33.72 -17.04 10.00
CA ARG A 294 -33.05 -17.67 8.86
C ARG A 294 -31.64 -18.11 9.26
N TRP A 295 -31.12 -19.11 8.57
CA TRP A 295 -29.70 -19.45 8.65
C TRP A 295 -28.87 -18.36 7.97
N ALA A 296 -27.93 -17.79 8.72
CA ALA A 296 -26.88 -16.95 8.17
C ALA A 296 -25.72 -17.85 7.72
N THR A 297 -25.48 -17.92 6.42
CA THR A 297 -24.46 -18.79 5.83
C THR A 297 -23.06 -18.26 6.10
N PHE A 298 -22.11 -19.12 6.43
CA PHE A 298 -20.73 -18.72 6.69
C PHE A 298 -19.85 -18.82 5.44
N SER A 299 -19.13 -17.74 5.16
CA SER A 299 -18.18 -17.64 4.05
C SER A 299 -16.85 -17.10 4.57
N ALA A 300 -15.76 -17.84 4.34
CA ALA A 300 -14.41 -17.43 4.73
C ALA A 300 -13.51 -17.29 3.52
N GLN A 301 -12.74 -16.20 3.48
CA GLN A 301 -11.68 -15.99 2.50
C GLN A 301 -10.32 -16.18 3.18
N PRO A 302 -9.36 -16.87 2.52
CA PRO A 302 -8.02 -16.99 3.05
C PRO A 302 -7.30 -15.64 3.04
N LEU A 303 -6.30 -15.50 3.93
CA LEU A 303 -5.42 -14.35 3.94
C LEU A 303 -4.64 -14.23 2.61
N PRO A 304 -4.50 -13.03 2.04
CA PRO A 304 -3.72 -12.83 0.84
C PRO A 304 -2.24 -13.06 1.15
N LYS A 305 -1.54 -13.77 0.27
CA LYS A 305 -0.08 -13.90 0.32
C LYS A 305 0.53 -12.74 -0.45
N VAL A 306 1.43 -11.98 0.17
CA VAL A 306 2.22 -10.97 -0.53
C VAL A 306 3.42 -11.68 -1.15
N GLU A 307 3.45 -11.78 -2.47
CA GLU A 307 4.65 -12.23 -3.19
C GLU A 307 5.55 -11.02 -3.45
N LEU A 308 6.72 -11.00 -2.80
CA LEU A 308 7.76 -10.02 -3.09
C LEU A 308 8.66 -10.58 -4.20
N PRO A 309 9.03 -9.79 -5.21
CA PRO A 309 9.87 -10.25 -6.31
C PRO A 309 11.33 -10.39 -5.83
N HIS A 310 11.67 -11.54 -5.25
CA HIS A 310 13.06 -11.94 -4.98
C HIS A 310 13.56 -12.89 -6.07
N ARG A 311 13.52 -12.47 -7.33
CA ARG A 311 13.96 -13.29 -8.46
C ARG A 311 15.19 -12.67 -9.09
N TRP A 312 16.19 -13.50 -9.39
CA TRP A 312 17.30 -13.12 -10.25
C TRP A 312 16.75 -12.82 -11.65
N THR A 313 17.03 -11.62 -12.14
CA THR A 313 16.65 -11.21 -13.49
C THR A 313 17.86 -11.29 -14.40
N GLN A 314 17.74 -12.05 -15.49
CA GLN A 314 18.77 -12.12 -16.51
C GLN A 314 18.71 -10.87 -17.40
N ALA A 315 19.88 -10.30 -17.66
CA ALA A 315 20.07 -9.16 -18.53
C ALA A 315 21.29 -9.37 -19.42
N GLN A 316 21.30 -8.68 -20.56
CA GLN A 316 22.42 -8.69 -21.48
C GLN A 316 23.08 -7.31 -21.47
N GLY A 317 24.38 -7.29 -21.19
CA GLY A 317 25.19 -6.09 -21.20
C GLY A 317 25.37 -5.57 -22.63
N HIS A 318 25.26 -4.26 -22.80
CA HIS A 318 25.60 -3.63 -24.06
C HIS A 318 27.07 -3.22 -24.04
N CYS A 319 27.90 -3.97 -24.76
CA CYS A 319 29.28 -3.58 -25.01
C CYS A 319 29.63 -3.85 -26.48
N THR A 320 29.83 -2.78 -27.25
CA THR A 320 30.11 -2.84 -28.69
C THR A 320 31.50 -3.40 -29.01
N ASP A 321 32.45 -3.26 -28.08
CA ASP A 321 33.87 -3.63 -28.30
C ASP A 321 34.37 -4.75 -27.37
N CYS A 322 33.54 -5.28 -26.47
CA CYS A 322 33.93 -6.36 -25.57
C CYS A 322 34.04 -7.68 -26.34
N ASN A 323 35.08 -8.46 -26.04
CA ASN A 323 35.34 -9.80 -26.59
C ASN A 323 35.57 -9.87 -28.12
N GLN A 324 35.74 -8.74 -28.81
CA GLN A 324 36.17 -8.74 -30.21
C GLN A 324 37.70 -8.83 -30.29
N ILE A 325 38.21 -9.95 -30.81
CA ILE A 325 39.63 -10.11 -31.16
C ILE A 325 39.87 -9.32 -32.44
N SER A 326 40.24 -8.05 -32.30
CA SER A 326 40.66 -7.16 -33.39
C SER A 326 42.11 -6.73 -33.19
N VAL A 327 42.85 -6.55 -34.29
CA VAL A 327 44.25 -6.11 -34.27
C VAL A 327 44.41 -4.78 -33.54
N ASN A 328 43.43 -3.88 -33.65
CA ASN A 328 43.41 -2.61 -32.93
C ASN A 328 43.19 -2.79 -31.42
N ASN A 329 42.41 -3.78 -31.01
CA ASN A 329 42.24 -4.13 -29.59
C ASN A 329 43.51 -4.74 -29.02
N PHE A 330 44.20 -5.61 -29.76
CA PHE A 330 45.50 -6.17 -29.36
C PHE A 330 46.56 -5.08 -29.13
N LEU A 331 46.65 -4.08 -30.02
CA LEU A 331 47.56 -2.94 -29.86
C LEU A 331 47.20 -2.07 -28.63
N LYS A 332 45.93 -1.97 -28.26
CA LYS A 332 45.48 -1.27 -27.05
C LYS A 332 45.94 -1.97 -25.76
N TYR A 333 46.02 -3.31 -25.78
CA TYR A 333 46.58 -4.14 -24.71
C TYR A 333 48.12 -4.14 -24.67
N LEU A 334 48.81 -3.65 -25.70
CA LEU A 334 50.27 -3.48 -25.69
C LEU A 334 50.72 -2.11 -25.16
N ASN A 335 49.78 -1.21 -24.84
CA ASN A 335 50.09 0.09 -24.28
C ASN A 335 50.16 0.03 -22.74
N PRO A 336 51.35 0.17 -22.12
CA PRO A 336 51.52 0.08 -20.67
C PRO A 336 50.77 1.17 -19.89
N ALA A 337 50.38 2.26 -20.54
CA ALA A 337 49.55 3.30 -19.93
C ALA A 337 48.12 2.81 -19.60
N ASN A 338 47.66 1.75 -20.25
CA ASN A 338 46.34 1.16 -20.03
C ASN A 338 46.35 0.02 -19.00
N TRP A 339 47.52 -0.53 -18.64
CA TRP A 339 47.64 -1.67 -17.72
C TRP A 339 47.32 -1.31 -16.27
N THR A 340 47.42 -0.02 -15.92
CA THR A 340 47.17 0.48 -14.58
C THR A 340 45.79 1.14 -14.42
N GLN A 341 45.03 1.27 -15.51
CA GLN A 341 43.70 1.88 -15.45
C GLN A 341 42.67 0.83 -15.00
N GLY A 342 42.18 0.97 -13.77
CA GLY A 342 41.04 0.19 -13.26
C GLY A 342 41.37 -0.93 -12.27
N VAL A 343 42.62 -1.06 -11.81
CA VAL A 343 42.98 -2.02 -10.75
C VAL A 343 42.46 -1.53 -9.40
N ASN A 344 41.39 -2.15 -8.89
CA ASN A 344 40.81 -1.80 -7.59
C ASN A 344 40.82 -2.97 -6.59
N GLY A 345 41.26 -4.18 -7.00
CA GLY A 345 41.33 -5.37 -6.15
C GLY A 345 42.65 -6.14 -6.19
N TRP A 346 42.88 -6.99 -5.18
CA TRP A 346 44.10 -7.80 -5.04
C TRP A 346 44.19 -8.92 -6.10
N SER A 347 43.05 -9.49 -6.50
CA SER A 347 42.96 -10.46 -7.60
C SER A 347 43.28 -9.86 -8.96
N GLU A 348 42.83 -8.62 -9.21
CA GLU A 348 43.10 -7.87 -10.43
C GLU A 348 44.58 -7.48 -10.52
N ALA A 349 45.19 -7.07 -9.41
CA ALA A 349 46.63 -6.79 -9.34
C ALA A 349 47.49 -8.04 -9.63
N LEU A 350 47.05 -9.23 -9.19
CA LEU A 350 47.74 -10.49 -9.45
C LEU A 350 47.63 -10.89 -10.94
N ALA A 351 46.47 -10.66 -11.56
CA ALA A 351 46.26 -10.89 -12.99
C ALA A 351 47.19 -9.98 -13.84
N VAL A 352 47.24 -8.68 -13.54
CA VAL A 352 48.16 -7.75 -14.21
C VAL A 352 49.62 -8.14 -13.98
N GLY A 353 49.98 -8.59 -12.77
CA GLY A 353 51.33 -9.08 -12.47
C GLY A 353 51.73 -10.30 -13.30
N LEU A 354 50.83 -11.27 -13.47
CA LEU A 354 51.04 -12.44 -14.33
C LEU A 354 51.19 -12.04 -15.80
N GLU A 355 50.36 -11.12 -16.29
CA GLU A 355 50.45 -10.63 -17.67
C GLU A 355 51.80 -9.95 -17.94
N VAL A 356 52.27 -9.06 -17.04
CA VAL A 356 53.58 -8.42 -17.16
C VAL A 356 54.72 -9.45 -17.12
N ALA A 357 54.62 -10.47 -16.27
CA ALA A 357 55.61 -11.55 -16.21
C ALA A 357 55.67 -12.35 -17.52
N PHE A 358 54.52 -12.65 -18.14
CA PHE A 358 54.46 -13.29 -19.45
C PHE A 358 55.09 -12.44 -20.56
N TYR A 359 54.84 -11.13 -20.56
CA TYR A 359 55.46 -10.21 -21.53
C TYR A 359 56.98 -10.13 -21.36
N LEU A 360 57.48 -10.07 -20.13
CA LEU A 360 58.93 -10.10 -19.85
C LEU A 360 59.56 -11.42 -20.30
N LEU A 361 58.89 -12.54 -20.06
CA LEU A 361 59.36 -13.86 -20.48
C LEU A 361 59.41 -13.98 -22.01
N LEU A 362 58.38 -13.49 -22.71
CA LEU A 362 58.37 -13.39 -24.16
C LEU A 362 59.50 -12.49 -24.69
N ALA A 363 59.74 -11.34 -24.07
CA ALA A 363 60.83 -10.44 -24.46
C ALA A 363 62.21 -11.09 -24.29
N VAL A 364 62.42 -11.86 -23.22
CA VAL A 364 63.65 -12.62 -22.98
C VAL A 364 63.84 -13.72 -24.02
N ILE A 365 62.77 -14.46 -24.36
CA ILE A 365 62.80 -15.48 -25.42
C ILE A 365 63.14 -14.82 -26.76
N LEU A 366 62.48 -13.71 -27.09
CA LEU A 366 62.69 -13.00 -28.35
C LEU A 366 64.12 -12.45 -28.42
N TRP A 367 64.65 -11.91 -27.33
CA TRP A 367 66.05 -11.47 -27.23
C TRP A 367 67.04 -12.64 -27.39
N ALA A 368 66.76 -13.79 -26.78
CA ALA A 368 67.58 -14.98 -26.91
C ALA A 368 67.58 -15.53 -28.34
N VAL A 369 66.42 -15.56 -29.01
CA VAL A 369 66.26 -15.94 -30.42
C VAL A 369 66.97 -14.94 -31.33
N CYS A 370 66.79 -13.64 -31.14
CA CYS A 370 67.50 -12.61 -31.89
C CYS A 370 69.02 -12.77 -31.75
N ARG A 371 69.52 -12.99 -30.52
CA ARG A 371 70.95 -13.13 -30.25
C ARG A 371 71.54 -14.43 -30.79
N ARG A 372 70.83 -15.56 -30.69
CA ARG A 372 71.36 -16.89 -31.04
C ARG A 372 71.03 -17.37 -32.44
N LEU A 373 69.97 -16.86 -33.07
CA LEU A 373 69.56 -17.28 -34.41
C LEU A 373 69.74 -16.14 -35.42
N ILE A 374 69.20 -14.95 -35.13
CA ILE A 374 69.15 -13.86 -36.12
C ILE A 374 70.51 -13.17 -36.30
N CYS A 375 71.18 -12.79 -35.21
CA CYS A 375 72.51 -12.16 -35.26
C CYS A 375 73.61 -13.02 -35.93
N PRO A 376 73.73 -14.34 -35.68
CA PRO A 376 74.71 -15.16 -36.39
C PRO A 376 74.34 -15.40 -37.85
N VAL A 377 73.06 -15.54 -38.19
CA VAL A 377 72.62 -15.67 -39.59
C VAL A 377 72.87 -14.38 -40.38
N LEU A 378 72.60 -13.20 -39.81
CA LEU A 378 72.93 -11.91 -40.42
C LEU A 378 74.44 -11.70 -40.58
N ARG A 379 75.25 -12.13 -39.60
CA ARG A 379 76.72 -12.14 -39.74
C ARG A 379 77.16 -13.08 -40.87
N TRP A 380 76.52 -14.23 -41.03
CA TRP A 380 76.83 -15.17 -42.12
C TRP A 380 76.43 -14.63 -43.50
N THR A 381 75.26 -14.00 -43.62
CA THR A 381 74.79 -13.45 -44.91
C THR A 381 75.52 -12.18 -45.33
N VAL A 382 75.92 -11.33 -44.36
CA VAL A 382 76.65 -10.08 -44.66
C VAL A 382 78.17 -10.30 -44.77
N CYS A 383 78.79 -11.19 -43.99
CA CYS A 383 80.23 -11.49 -44.11
C CYS A 383 80.55 -12.63 -45.08
N GLY A 384 79.60 -13.51 -45.42
CA GLY A 384 79.79 -14.56 -46.44
C GLY A 384 79.89 -14.02 -47.87
N ASN A 385 79.33 -12.83 -48.13
CA ASN A 385 79.39 -12.20 -49.45
C ASN A 385 80.70 -11.43 -49.71
N GLY A 386 81.57 -11.28 -48.70
CA GLY A 386 82.88 -10.63 -48.83
C GLY A 386 84.01 -11.54 -49.32
N ARG A 387 83.81 -12.86 -49.36
CA ARG A 387 84.87 -13.83 -49.68
C ARG A 387 84.83 -14.38 -51.11
N ASN A 388 83.76 -14.10 -51.87
CA ASN A 388 83.60 -14.55 -53.26
C ASN A 388 84.06 -13.53 -54.33
N ASN A 389 84.47 -12.32 -53.96
CA ASN A 389 84.96 -11.31 -54.90
C ASN A 389 86.50 -11.18 -54.99
N ALA A 390 87.26 -12.07 -54.33
CA ALA A 390 88.74 -12.04 -54.35
C ALA A 390 89.38 -12.98 -55.40
N ASN A 391 88.61 -13.72 -56.20
CA ASN A 391 89.10 -14.60 -57.28
C ASN A 391 88.65 -14.15 -58.69
N LYS A 392 88.52 -12.84 -58.89
CA LYS A 392 88.47 -12.22 -60.23
C LYS A 392 89.21 -10.88 -60.18
N MET A 393 90.53 -10.94 -60.27
CA MET A 393 91.39 -9.99 -61.00
C MET A 393 92.78 -10.60 -61.14
#